data_AF-A0A3L8DZC7-F1
#
_entry.id   AF-A0A3L8DZC7-F1
#
_cell.length_a   1.000
_cell.length_b   1.000
_cell.length_c   1.000
_cell.angle_alpha   90.00
_cell.angle_beta   90.00
_cell.angle_gamma   90.00
#
_symmetry.space_group_name_H-M   'P 1'
#
loop_
_entity.id
_entity.type
_entity.pdbx_description
1 polymer ?
#
loop_
_entity_poly.entity_id
_entity_poly.type
_entity_poly.pdbx_seq_one_letter_code
_entity_poly.pdbx_strand_id
1 'polypeptide(L)'
;MTVLPITPEGVMMAEAEEQEMVERENESGEREVFVQHMEIVWPYVEPVVQCYNCFMFGHVKVHCKRETKCIICENKAHGECDQRITYLIVEETINLLSE
;
A
#
# COMPACT_ATOMS: atom_id res chain seq x y z
N MET A 1 11.22 -16.51 12.78
CA MET A 1 10.35 -15.34 12.67
C MET A 1 10.93 -14.29 13.60
N THR A 2 11.76 -13.39 13.08
CA THR A 2 12.30 -12.27 13.85
C THR A 2 11.25 -11.19 13.89
N VAL A 3 10.74 -10.92 15.09
CA VAL A 3 9.77 -9.84 15.33
C VAL A 3 10.57 -8.54 15.38
N LEU A 4 10.33 -7.63 14.44
CA LEU A 4 10.98 -6.32 14.45
C LEU A 4 10.40 -5.48 15.61
N PRO A 5 11.25 -4.73 16.35
CA PRO A 5 10.79 -3.93 17.47
C PRO A 5 9.98 -2.72 16.98
N ILE A 6 8.78 -2.55 17.55
CA ILE A 6 7.93 -1.38 17.33
C ILE A 6 8.50 -0.26 18.20
N THR A 7 8.99 0.82 17.60
CA THR A 7 9.40 2.02 18.35
C THR A 7 8.16 2.74 18.92
N PRO A 8 8.29 3.53 20.00
CA PRO A 8 7.15 4.19 20.67
C PRO A 8 6.36 5.17 19.77
N GLU A 9 6.88 5.49 18.59
CA GLU A 9 6.34 6.47 17.65
C GLU A 9 5.59 5.83 16.47
N GLY A 10 5.52 4.49 16.39
CA GLY A 10 4.65 3.78 15.43
C GLY A 10 5.05 3.90 13.96
N VAL A 11 6.25 4.41 13.65
CA VAL A 11 6.74 4.56 12.27
C VAL A 11 7.51 3.32 11.86
N MET A 12 6.99 2.60 10.85
CA MET A 12 7.71 1.50 10.19
C MET A 12 8.73 2.10 9.22
N MET A 13 9.99 2.22 9.65
CA MET A 13 11.10 2.61 8.78
C MET A 13 11.57 1.40 7.98
N ALA A 14 11.58 1.49 6.65
CA ALA A 14 12.26 0.52 5.79
C ALA A 14 13.68 1.06 5.53
N GLU A 15 14.68 0.45 6.16
CA GLU A 15 16.09 0.81 5.98
C GLU A 15 16.59 0.16 4.68
N ALA A 16 16.96 0.99 3.69
CA ALA A 16 17.71 0.56 2.52
C ALA A 16 19.07 1.26 2.56
N GLU A 17 20.14 0.50 2.79
CA GLU A 17 21.51 1.02 2.81
C GLU A 17 22.12 0.92 1.41
N GLU A 18 22.34 2.05 0.75
CA GLU A 18 23.10 2.12 -0.52
C GLU A 18 24.51 2.64 -0.22
N GLN A 19 25.54 1.85 -0.55
CA GLN A 19 26.94 2.15 -0.25
C GLN A 19 27.66 2.64 -1.50
N GLU A 20 28.23 3.85 -1.43
CA GLU A 20 29.10 4.40 -2.49
C GLU A 20 30.57 4.41 -2.02
N MET A 21 31.48 3.84 -2.82
CA MET A 21 32.92 3.85 -2.56
C MET A 21 33.58 5.02 -3.29
N VAL A 22 34.23 5.92 -2.56
CA VAL A 22 34.89 7.10 -3.10
C VAL A 22 36.40 6.98 -2.89
N GLU A 23 37.17 6.93 -3.98
CA GLU A 23 38.63 6.99 -3.94
C GLU A 23 39.09 8.45 -3.82
N ARG A 24 39.96 8.74 -2.85
CA ARG A 24 40.63 10.05 -2.70
C ARG A 24 42.12 9.85 -2.44
N GLU A 25 42.94 10.71 -3.02
CA GLU A 25 44.39 10.76 -2.73
C GLU A 25 44.62 11.64 -1.49
N ASN A 26 45.34 11.11 -0.50
CA ASN A 26 45.70 11.86 0.70
C ASN A 26 46.94 12.75 0.44
N GLU A 27 47.29 13.62 1.39
CA GLU A 27 48.39 14.59 1.24
C GLU A 27 49.77 13.92 1.04
N SER A 28 49.90 12.64 1.42
CA SER A 28 51.07 11.80 1.21
C SER A 28 51.08 11.05 -0.13
N GLY A 29 50.05 11.21 -0.97
CA GLY A 29 49.93 10.55 -2.27
C GLY A 29 49.48 9.08 -2.20
N GLU A 30 48.96 8.65 -1.06
CA GLU A 30 48.35 7.31 -0.90
C GLU A 30 46.85 7.39 -1.26
N ARG A 31 46.35 6.36 -1.94
CA ARG A 31 44.92 6.26 -2.26
C ARG A 31 44.17 5.68 -1.08
N GLU A 32 43.23 6.46 -0.56
CA GLU A 32 42.31 6.07 0.49
C GLU A 32 40.92 5.83 -0.10
N VAL A 33 40.32 4.69 0.26
CA VAL A 33 38.94 4.35 -0.12
C VAL A 33 38.03 4.73 1.04
N PHE A 34 37.14 5.68 0.81
CA PHE A 34 36.14 6.11 1.78
C PHE A 34 34.79 5.50 1.41
N VAL A 35 34.11 4.92 2.40
CA VAL A 35 32.71 4.50 2.25
C VAL A 35 31.83 5.69 2.62
N GLN A 36 31.15 6.26 1.63
CA GLN A 36 30.15 7.29 1.86
C GLN A 36 28.82 6.62 2.16
N HIS A 37 28.33 6.81 3.38
CA HIS A 37 27.02 6.32 3.81
C HIS A 37 25.98 7.40 3.52
N MET A 38 24.97 7.08 2.73
CA MET A 38 23.83 7.96 2.46
C MET A 38 22.58 7.35 3.06
N GLU A 39 22.02 8.02 4.07
CA GLU A 39 20.75 7.60 4.67
C GLU A 39 19.58 8.09 3.81
N ILE A 40 19.02 7.19 2.99
CA ILE A 40 17.81 7.48 2.22
C ILE A 40 16.60 7.33 3.15
N VAL A 41 16.02 8.45 3.55
CA VAL A 41 14.79 8.48 4.36
C VAL A 41 13.56 8.52 3.45
N TRP A 42 12.81 7.44 3.40
CA TRP A 42 11.48 7.42 2.79
C TRP A 42 10.45 7.92 3.82
N PRO A 43 9.68 8.98 3.53
CA PRO A 43 8.60 9.37 4.42
C PRO A 43 7.56 8.26 4.48
N TYR A 44 7.14 7.88 5.68
CA TYR A 44 6.01 6.97 5.85
C TYR A 44 4.74 7.63 5.32
N VAL A 45 4.09 6.95 4.37
CA VAL A 45 2.77 7.34 3.86
C VAL A 45 1.77 6.33 4.41
N GLU A 46 0.83 6.81 5.23
CA GLU A 46 -0.24 5.95 5.75
C GLU A 46 -1.07 5.36 4.59
N PRO A 47 -1.35 4.04 4.59
CA PRO A 47 -2.08 3.42 3.50
C PRO A 47 -3.50 3.99 3.38
N VAL A 48 -3.93 4.21 2.14
CA VAL A 48 -5.30 4.63 1.85
C VAL A 48 -6.23 3.45 2.11
N VAL A 49 -6.95 3.47 3.23
CA VAL A 49 -7.91 2.43 3.61
C VAL A 49 -9.32 2.75 3.15
N GLN A 50 -10.02 1.77 2.57
CA GLN A 50 -11.44 1.85 2.25
C GLN A 50 -12.28 1.25 3.39
N CYS A 51 -13.32 1.96 3.81
CA CYS A 51 -14.24 1.47 4.81
C CYS A 51 -15.26 0.50 4.19
N TYR A 52 -15.28 -0.77 4.60
CA TYR A 52 -16.25 -1.76 4.10
C TYR A 52 -17.70 -1.58 4.60
N ASN A 53 -17.98 -0.58 5.45
CA ASN A 53 -19.35 -0.22 5.81
C ASN A 53 -19.94 0.86 4.90
N CYS A 54 -19.15 1.88 4.53
CA CYS A 54 -19.65 3.03 3.78
C CYS A 54 -18.98 3.25 2.42
N PHE A 55 -18.00 2.40 2.09
CA PHE A 55 -17.19 2.39 0.87
C PHE A 55 -16.37 3.66 0.60
N MET A 56 -16.29 4.58 1.56
CA MET A 56 -15.44 5.77 1.50
C MET A 56 -14.03 5.49 2.02
N PHE A 57 -13.07 6.27 1.52
CA PHE A 57 -11.69 6.25 2.00
C PHE A 57 -11.51 7.04 3.30
N GLY A 58 -10.46 6.70 4.05
CA GLY A 58 -9.95 7.47 5.19
C GLY A 58 -10.30 6.93 6.57
N HIS A 59 -11.04 5.82 6.67
CA HIS A 59 -11.24 5.13 7.94
C HIS A 59 -11.54 3.64 7.75
N VAL A 60 -11.30 2.86 8.79
CA VAL A 60 -11.65 1.43 8.86
C VAL A 60 -13.03 1.23 9.46
N LYS A 61 -13.60 0.04 9.24
CA LYS A 61 -14.96 -0.35 9.69
C LYS A 61 -15.23 -0.06 11.17
N VAL A 62 -14.25 -0.31 12.06
CA VAL A 62 -14.38 -0.11 13.51
C VAL A 62 -14.57 1.36 13.92
N HIS A 63 -14.19 2.31 13.06
CA HIS A 63 -14.33 3.75 13.32
C HIS A 63 -15.42 4.41 12.45
N CYS A 64 -16.21 3.61 11.72
CA CYS A 64 -17.27 4.13 10.86
C CYS A 64 -18.46 4.61 11.68
N LYS A 65 -18.90 5.85 11.43
CA LYS A 65 -20.12 6.44 12.02
C LYS A 65 -21.29 6.54 11.04
N ARG A 66 -21.11 6.07 9.80
CA ARG A 66 -22.13 6.11 8.74
C ARG A 66 -22.96 4.83 8.77
N GLU A 67 -24.14 4.86 8.15
CA GLU A 67 -24.93 3.65 7.95
C GLU A 67 -24.16 2.63 7.08
N THR A 68 -24.37 1.34 7.39
CA THR A 68 -23.79 0.27 6.58
C THR A 68 -24.54 0.17 5.26
N LYS A 69 -23.79 0.05 4.17
CA LYS A 69 -24.31 -0.08 2.81
C LYS A 69 -24.23 -1.52 2.32
N CYS A 70 -25.12 -1.90 1.41
CA CYS A 70 -25.04 -3.15 0.69
C CYS A 70 -23.87 -3.09 -0.31
N ILE A 71 -23.05 -4.15 -0.35
CA ILE A 71 -21.93 -4.26 -1.30
C ILE A 71 -22.37 -4.40 -2.75
N ILE A 72 -23.62 -4.80 -2.99
CA ILE A 72 -24.14 -5.01 -4.35
C ILE A 72 -24.75 -3.71 -4.88
N CYS A 73 -25.61 -3.06 -4.11
CA CYS A 73 -26.41 -1.92 -4.59
C CYS A 73 -26.00 -0.55 -4.03
N GLU A 74 -25.02 -0.50 -3.12
CA GLU A 74 -24.55 0.70 -2.42
C GLU A 74 -25.61 1.51 -1.63
N ASN A 75 -26.84 0.99 -1.55
CA ASN A 75 -27.90 1.52 -0.69
C ASN A 75 -27.78 0.96 0.73
N LYS A 76 -28.76 1.26 1.59
CA LYS A 76 -28.81 0.79 2.98
C LYS A 76 -28.67 -0.73 3.06
N ALA A 77 -27.92 -1.22 4.03
CA ALA A 77 -27.71 -2.66 4.24
C ALA A 77 -29.05 -3.40 4.37
N HIS A 78 -29.16 -4.47 3.60
CA HIS A 78 -30.27 -5.42 3.61
C HIS A 78 -29.69 -6.85 3.51
N GLY A 79 -30.49 -7.86 3.82
CA GLY A 79 -30.05 -9.27 3.83
C GLY A 79 -29.78 -9.77 2.42
N GLU A 80 -30.82 -10.27 1.75
CA GLU A 80 -30.73 -10.67 0.35
C GLU A 80 -30.83 -9.42 -0.55
N CYS A 81 -30.00 -9.36 -1.60
CA CYS A 81 -30.07 -8.29 -2.60
C CYS A 81 -30.79 -8.79 -3.83
N ASP A 82 -31.85 -8.10 -4.23
CA ASP A 82 -32.56 -8.42 -5.47
C ASP A 82 -31.80 -7.97 -6.74
N GLN A 83 -30.73 -7.18 -6.58
CA GLN A 83 -29.87 -6.80 -7.70
C GLN A 83 -28.97 -7.99 -8.07
N ARG A 84 -29.08 -8.42 -9.33
CA ARG A 84 -28.11 -9.35 -9.90
C ARG A 84 -26.79 -8.62 -10.09
N ILE A 85 -25.71 -9.22 -9.62
CA ILE A 85 -24.37 -8.86 -10.06
C ILE A 85 -24.29 -9.30 -11.52
N THR A 86 -24.69 -8.42 -12.44
CA THR A 86 -24.28 -8.53 -13.83
C THR A 86 -22.80 -8.26 -13.84
N TYR A 87 -22.00 -9.31 -13.70
CA TYR A 87 -20.57 -9.21 -13.92
C TYR A 87 -20.38 -8.63 -15.32
N LEU A 88 -19.93 -7.39 -15.42
CA LEU A 88 -19.39 -6.81 -16.66
C LEU A 88 -18.03 -7.45 -16.94
N ILE A 89 -18.02 -8.78 -17.08
CA ILE A 89 -16.94 -9.53 -17.73
C ILE A 89 -17.54 -10.13 -18.99
N VAL A 90 -17.40 -9.33 -20.05
CA VAL A 90 -17.21 -9.75 -21.44
C VAL A 90 -18.39 -10.44 -22.14
N GLU A 91 -19.49 -9.71 -22.36
CA GLU A 91 -20.47 -10.09 -23.39
C GLU A 91 -19.89 -9.97 -24.83
N GLU A 92 -18.74 -9.33 -25.02
CA GLU A 92 -18.07 -9.26 -26.33
C GLU A 92 -17.33 -10.56 -26.72
N THR A 93 -17.00 -11.47 -25.80
CA THR A 93 -16.21 -12.69 -26.13
C THR A 93 -17.03 -13.95 -26.40
N ILE A 94 -18.30 -14.02 -25.97
CA ILE A 94 -19.11 -15.24 -26.20
C ILE A 94 -19.55 -15.34 -27.67
N ASN A 95 -19.74 -14.21 -28.36
CA ASN A 95 -20.14 -14.19 -29.78
C ASN A 95 -18.98 -14.47 -30.76
N LEU A 96 -17.73 -14.61 -30.29
CA LEU A 96 -16.56 -14.89 -31.14
C LEU A 96 -16.11 -16.37 -31.10
N LEU A 97 -16.82 -17.25 -30.38
CA LEU A 97 -16.53 -18.69 -30.33
C LEU A 97 -17.61 -19.53 -31.03
N SER A 98 -18.47 -18.90 -31.82
CA SER A 98 -19.50 -19.57 -32.63
C SER A 98 -19.31 -19.35 -34.13
N GLU A 99 -18.07 -19.41 -34.61
CA GLU A 99 -17.73 -19.57 -36.04
C GLU A 99 -17.01 -20.89 -36.27
#